data_AF-A0A813J9F1-F1
#
_entry.id   AF-A0A813J9F1-F1
#
_cell.length_a   1.000
_cell.length_b   1.000
_cell.length_c   1.000
_cell.angle_alpha   90.00
_cell.angle_beta   90.00
_cell.angle_gamma   90.00
#
_symmetry.space_group_name_H-M   'P 1'
#
loop_
_entity.id
_entity.type
_entity.pdbx_description
1 polymer ?
#
loop_
_entity_poly.entity_id
_entity_poly.type
_entity_poly.pdbx_seq_one_letter_code
_entity_poly.pdbx_strand_id
1 'polypeptide(L)'
;MAMPQFESNSARSWLQPMPIAWLTVESAETGSVLESASSFYNWASDGGLTTPSAEATTTTTTLTTTTTTPTADSSESLACSAPCAGQAKGHLQRSQRHAPSLALGLCTDCLVARSIRERGEAVIHTATWQHRHRIQRALTGDPVEVVLPEDLRPAQGVSVQRLAAAPVAFSCKLLQELSVGDDRVAFIFSVVGIHVDGALVVDGYIDSQALQAIAACEPTGSLMIAAREEHVMPFPAEKDAAGCWIVAGSEPMIPRTGAHLREDLVYEPPRLPCLPHNPLKALVVPRPIGWISTRGEFGDNLSPYSFFGYLAPDVVFFGAGGVHVDGGEKDAVRDARSSGVFCVNMVPWKLRVAMNASAAEAPHGVDEFSLPTAAGHDSDDIMLEKASCEHIDAPRVGNSPMHLECKVLEIIALTEDQDVVVVGRIVHAAGSADGAIAARGGYFNYFRMSEEHVFSSTNNS
;
A
#
# COMPACT_ATOMS: atom_id res chain seq x y z
N MET A 1 -4.64 25.18 -23.78
CA MET A 1 -4.72 23.94 -24.55
C MET A 1 -5.72 23.04 -23.84
N ALA A 2 -6.75 22.57 -24.54
CA ALA A 2 -7.73 21.65 -23.97
C ALA A 2 -7.04 20.32 -23.67
N MET A 3 -7.27 19.76 -22.47
CA MET A 3 -6.85 18.40 -22.15
C MET A 3 -7.56 17.42 -23.11
N PRO A 4 -6.89 16.37 -23.60
CA PRO A 4 -7.55 15.37 -24.44
C PRO A 4 -8.69 14.72 -23.66
N GLN A 5 -9.89 14.70 -24.24
CA GLN A 5 -10.98 13.86 -23.74
C GLN A 5 -10.59 12.39 -23.96
N PHE A 6 -10.36 11.67 -22.87
CA PHE A 6 -10.04 10.24 -22.89
C PHE A 6 -11.31 9.42 -23.21
N GLU A 7 -11.30 8.68 -24.32
CA GLU A 7 -12.37 7.73 -24.64
C GLU A 7 -12.33 6.52 -23.68
N SER A 8 -13.48 6.19 -23.09
CA SER A 8 -13.61 5.35 -21.90
C SER A 8 -13.36 3.84 -22.09
N ASN A 9 -13.16 3.34 -23.30
CA ASN A 9 -13.05 1.90 -23.55
C ASN A 9 -11.61 1.37 -23.63
N SER A 10 -10.61 2.24 -23.79
CA SER A 10 -9.18 1.87 -23.71
C SER A 10 -8.58 2.09 -22.32
N ALA A 11 -9.37 2.59 -21.35
CA ALA A 11 -8.90 2.97 -20.01
C ALA A 11 -8.57 1.78 -19.09
N ARG A 12 -8.89 0.54 -19.48
CA ARG A 12 -8.72 -0.67 -18.65
C ARG A 12 -7.25 -1.09 -18.43
N SER A 13 -6.31 -0.63 -19.26
CA SER A 13 -4.93 -1.13 -19.27
C SER A 13 -3.91 -0.24 -18.52
N TRP A 14 -4.29 0.94 -18.04
CA TRP A 14 -3.33 1.97 -17.61
C TRP A 14 -2.94 1.92 -16.13
N LEU A 15 -3.68 1.20 -15.30
CA LEU A 15 -3.61 1.37 -13.86
C LEU A 15 -2.83 0.22 -13.22
N GLN A 16 -1.65 0.57 -12.71
CA GLN A 16 -0.85 -0.32 -11.87
C GLN A 16 -1.72 -0.80 -10.70
N PRO A 17 -1.91 -2.12 -10.50
CA PRO A 17 -2.77 -2.61 -9.42
C PRO A 17 -2.23 -2.17 -8.06
N MET A 18 -3.09 -1.52 -7.27
CA MET A 18 -2.76 -1.00 -5.94
C MET A 18 -3.37 -1.87 -4.84
N PRO A 19 -2.66 -2.15 -3.74
CA PRO A 19 -3.25 -2.79 -2.57
C PRO A 19 -4.49 -2.04 -2.13
N ILE A 20 -5.55 -2.78 -1.79
CA ILE A 20 -6.76 -2.20 -1.21
C ILE A 20 -6.54 -2.08 0.28
N ALA A 21 -6.75 -0.89 0.81
CA ALA A 21 -6.71 -0.64 2.23
C ALA A 21 -8.12 -0.83 2.79
N TRP A 22 -8.40 -2.06 3.20
CA TRP A 22 -9.64 -2.49 3.83
C TRP A 22 -9.49 -2.40 5.34
N LEU A 23 -10.37 -1.69 6.05
CA LEU A 23 -10.14 -1.36 7.46
C LEU A 23 -11.42 -1.34 8.29
N THR A 24 -11.25 -1.50 9.60
CA THR A 24 -12.25 -1.17 10.60
C THR A 24 -11.79 -0.04 11.51
N VAL A 25 -12.75 0.81 11.91
CA VAL A 25 -12.57 1.89 12.91
C VAL A 25 -13.73 1.86 13.89
N GLU A 26 -13.49 2.32 15.12
CA GLU A 26 -14.58 2.54 16.07
C GLU A 26 -15.16 3.94 15.83
N SER A 27 -16.46 4.00 15.52
CA SER A 27 -17.18 5.26 15.32
C SER A 27 -17.02 6.15 16.54
N ALA A 28 -16.58 7.38 16.31
CA ALA A 28 -16.54 8.37 17.37
C ALA A 28 -17.94 8.80 17.83
N GLU A 29 -18.92 8.76 16.92
CA GLU A 29 -20.29 9.20 17.20
C GLU A 29 -21.12 8.11 17.93
N THR A 30 -20.96 6.85 17.55
CA THR A 30 -21.85 5.76 18.02
C THR A 30 -21.13 4.68 18.84
N GLY A 31 -19.80 4.61 18.80
CA GLY A 31 -19.02 3.51 19.36
C GLY A 31 -19.14 2.19 18.58
N SER A 32 -19.95 2.14 17.53
CA SER A 32 -20.07 0.97 16.65
C SER A 32 -18.79 0.81 15.82
N VAL A 33 -18.43 -0.44 15.52
CA VAL A 33 -17.35 -0.70 14.56
C VAL A 33 -17.87 -0.50 13.14
N LEU A 34 -17.15 0.33 12.40
CA LEU A 34 -17.41 0.68 11.01
C LEU A 34 -16.43 -0.07 10.12
N GLU A 35 -16.89 -0.56 8.99
CA GLU A 35 -16.05 -1.11 7.93
C GLU A 35 -15.98 -0.14 6.76
N SER A 36 -14.76 0.07 6.25
CA SER A 36 -14.53 0.87 5.07
C SER A 36 -13.41 0.27 4.23
N ALA A 37 -13.39 0.57 2.94
CA ALA A 37 -12.27 0.28 2.08
C ALA A 37 -11.91 1.55 1.31
N SER A 38 -10.63 1.77 1.10
CA SER A 38 -10.17 2.68 0.06
C SER A 38 -9.13 2.00 -0.80
N SER A 39 -9.21 2.27 -2.11
CA SER A 39 -8.06 2.06 -2.98
C SER A 39 -7.27 3.37 -2.99
N PHE A 40 -5.95 3.28 -3.09
CA PHE A 40 -5.08 4.45 -3.26
C PHE A 40 -5.43 5.28 -4.52
N TYR A 41 -6.24 4.71 -5.43
CA TYR A 41 -6.90 5.38 -6.53
C TYR A 41 -8.26 5.96 -6.13
N ASN A 42 -8.43 6.75 -5.07
CA ASN A 42 -9.75 7.40 -4.93
C ASN A 42 -9.87 8.57 -5.92
N TRP A 43 -10.26 8.29 -7.16
CA TRP A 43 -10.78 9.32 -8.06
C TRP A 43 -12.16 9.73 -7.52
N ALA A 44 -12.22 10.81 -6.74
CA ALA A 44 -13.47 11.55 -6.62
C ALA A 44 -13.79 12.06 -8.03
N SER A 45 -14.84 11.53 -8.66
CA SER A 45 -15.35 12.13 -9.87
C SER A 45 -15.83 13.52 -9.50
N ASP A 46 -15.05 14.54 -9.87
CA ASP A 46 -15.61 15.87 -10.06
C ASP A 46 -16.77 15.75 -11.06
N GLY A 47 -17.99 16.02 -10.59
CA GLY A 47 -19.16 16.13 -11.46
C GLY A 47 -20.35 15.32 -10.96
N GLY A 48 -21.36 16.04 -10.46
CA GLY A 48 -22.63 15.47 -10.09
C GLY A 48 -23.25 14.66 -11.23
N LEU A 49 -23.49 13.38 -10.96
CA LEU A 49 -24.65 12.70 -11.50
C LEU A 49 -25.86 13.25 -10.74
N THR A 50 -26.38 14.39 -11.20
CA THR A 50 -27.79 14.69 -10.98
C THR A 50 -28.56 13.56 -11.63
N THR A 51 -29.07 12.64 -10.82
CA THR A 51 -30.16 11.77 -11.24
C THR A 51 -31.27 12.67 -11.78
N PRO A 52 -31.84 12.39 -12.97
CA PRO A 52 -33.02 13.13 -13.40
C PRO A 52 -34.10 12.87 -12.36
N SER A 53 -34.54 13.91 -11.65
CA SER A 53 -35.70 13.78 -10.78
C SER A 53 -36.89 13.41 -11.66
N ALA A 54 -37.36 12.18 -11.53
CA ALA A 54 -38.68 11.83 -12.02
C ALA A 54 -39.68 12.70 -11.24
N GLU A 55 -40.30 13.65 -11.93
CA GLU A 55 -41.45 14.41 -11.44
C GLU A 55 -42.56 13.41 -11.08
N ALA A 56 -42.65 13.06 -9.80
CA ALA A 56 -43.81 12.36 -9.25
C ALA A 56 -44.87 13.42 -8.93
N THR A 57 -45.82 13.55 -9.85
CA THR A 57 -47.05 14.32 -9.71
C THR A 57 -47.72 14.07 -8.36
N THR A 58 -47.94 15.16 -7.65
CA THR A 58 -48.78 15.32 -6.46
C THR A 58 -50.04 14.47 -6.48
N THR A 59 -50.26 13.67 -5.44
CA THR A 59 -51.63 13.37 -4.97
C THR A 59 -51.64 13.33 -3.45
N THR A 60 -52.28 14.35 -2.89
CA THR A 60 -52.58 14.56 -1.47
C THR A 60 -53.48 13.45 -0.93
N THR A 61 -53.17 12.86 0.23
CA THR A 61 -54.19 12.46 1.21
C THR A 61 -53.61 12.49 2.62
N THR A 62 -54.18 13.38 3.42
CA THR A 62 -53.99 13.61 4.86
C THR A 62 -54.55 12.46 5.71
N LEU A 63 -53.96 12.22 6.89
CA LEU A 63 -54.70 12.19 8.18
C LEU A 63 -53.75 12.00 9.39
N THR A 64 -53.76 13.06 10.22
CA THR A 64 -53.52 13.23 11.69
C THR A 64 -53.42 11.99 12.59
N THR A 65 -52.60 11.96 13.65
CA THR A 65 -52.90 12.52 15.00
C THR A 65 -51.69 12.27 15.95
N THR A 66 -51.05 13.32 16.51
CA THR A 66 -51.14 13.90 17.88
C THR A 66 -50.36 13.21 19.03
N THR A 67 -49.43 14.01 19.63
CA THR A 67 -49.08 14.15 21.08
C THR A 67 -48.48 12.93 21.82
N THR A 68 -47.50 13.01 22.74
CA THR A 68 -47.20 14.01 23.79
C THR A 68 -45.85 13.65 24.45
N THR A 69 -44.97 14.62 24.71
CA THR A 69 -43.96 14.65 25.81
C THR A 69 -44.68 14.78 27.18
N PRO A 70 -44.07 14.63 28.41
CA PRO A 70 -42.75 15.21 28.77
C PRO A 70 -41.95 14.60 29.98
N THR A 71 -40.80 15.27 30.27
CA THR A 71 -40.16 15.57 31.58
C THR A 71 -39.48 14.45 32.38
N ALA A 72 -38.15 14.51 32.58
CA ALA A 72 -37.37 15.19 33.67
C ALA A 72 -36.91 14.11 34.69
N ASP A 73 -35.82 14.19 35.45
CA ASP A 73 -35.01 15.28 35.96
C ASP A 73 -33.78 14.68 36.68
N SER A 74 -32.70 15.47 36.83
CA SER A 74 -31.72 15.46 37.95
C SER A 74 -30.89 14.17 38.22
N SER A 75 -29.70 14.14 38.81
CA SER A 75 -28.82 15.09 39.49
C SER A 75 -27.47 14.38 39.74
N GLU A 76 -26.39 15.17 39.76
CA GLU A 76 -25.31 15.25 40.78
C GLU A 76 -24.75 13.95 41.42
N SER A 77 -23.49 13.83 41.88
CA SER A 77 -22.22 14.54 41.83
C SER A 77 -21.28 13.72 42.75
N LEU A 78 -20.03 14.17 42.89
CA LEU A 78 -19.08 13.95 44.00
C LEU A 78 -17.85 13.06 43.74
N ALA A 79 -16.76 13.82 43.67
CA ALA A 79 -15.36 13.48 43.76
C ALA A 79 -14.93 12.98 45.15
N CYS A 80 -13.78 12.29 45.19
CA CYS A 80 -12.71 12.43 46.20
C CYS A 80 -11.54 11.53 45.77
N SER A 81 -10.39 12.07 45.39
CA SER A 81 -9.30 12.65 46.21
C SER A 81 -8.13 11.65 46.39
N ALA A 82 -6.94 12.13 46.02
CA ALA A 82 -5.61 11.52 46.14
C ALA A 82 -5.17 11.49 47.65
N PRO A 83 -3.93 11.12 48.10
CA PRO A 83 -2.63 11.22 47.41
C PRO A 83 -1.49 10.21 47.82
N CYS A 84 -0.28 10.49 47.28
CA CYS A 84 1.07 10.32 47.86
C CYS A 84 2.04 9.22 47.33
N ALA A 85 2.99 9.71 46.50
CA ALA A 85 4.45 9.77 46.68
C ALA A 85 5.33 8.51 46.92
N GLY A 86 6.40 8.37 46.11
CA GLY A 86 7.58 7.57 46.43
C GLY A 86 8.57 7.40 45.26
N GLN A 87 9.81 7.87 45.42
CA GLN A 87 10.92 7.93 44.45
C GLN A 87 11.58 6.56 44.14
N ALA A 88 12.20 6.38 42.96
CA ALA A 88 13.65 6.13 42.77
C ALA A 88 14.01 5.59 41.36
N LYS A 89 15.21 5.97 40.91
CA LYS A 89 15.83 5.73 39.60
C LYS A 89 16.19 4.26 39.34
N GLY A 90 16.04 3.84 38.08
CA GLY A 90 16.69 2.66 37.50
C GLY A 90 16.87 2.84 36.00
N HIS A 91 18.11 3.10 35.56
CA HIS A 91 18.48 3.12 34.15
C HIS A 91 18.32 1.71 33.55
N LEU A 92 17.50 1.61 32.51
CA LEU A 92 17.52 0.52 31.54
C LEU A 92 17.26 1.15 30.17
N GLN A 93 18.33 1.32 29.41
CA GLN A 93 18.26 1.62 27.97
C GLN A 93 17.45 0.51 27.31
N ARG A 94 16.25 0.87 26.83
CA ARG A 94 15.43 0.02 25.97
C ARG A 94 15.56 0.59 24.56
N SER A 95 16.34 -0.08 23.71
CA SER A 95 16.32 0.18 22.27
C SER A 95 14.92 -0.16 21.76
N GLN A 96 14.10 0.85 21.50
CA GLN A 96 12.87 0.71 20.75
C GLN A 96 13.25 0.61 19.27
N ARG A 97 12.88 -0.51 18.62
CA ARG A 97 13.00 -0.66 17.17
C ARG A 97 11.60 -0.52 16.58
N HIS A 98 11.49 0.30 15.54
CA HIS A 98 10.23 0.83 15.03
C HIS A 98 9.48 -0.13 14.09
N ALA A 99 8.17 0.07 14.04
CA ALA A 99 7.20 -0.71 13.30
C ALA A 99 7.07 -0.24 11.84
N PRO A 100 6.63 -1.09 10.90
CA PRO A 100 6.30 -0.66 9.54
C PRO A 100 5.18 0.39 9.54
N SER A 101 5.22 1.31 8.57
CA SER A 101 4.21 2.33 8.35
C SER A 101 3.22 1.94 7.25
N LEU A 102 1.91 2.02 7.51
CA LEU A 102 0.85 1.83 6.52
C LEU A 102 0.16 3.18 6.24
N ALA A 103 0.05 3.58 4.97
CA ALA A 103 -0.64 4.80 4.54
C ALA A 103 -2.04 4.49 3.98
N LEU A 104 -2.99 5.41 4.11
CA LEU A 104 -4.40 5.23 3.73
C LEU A 104 -4.99 6.56 3.24
N GLY A 105 -5.56 6.62 2.03
CA GLY A 105 -6.19 7.83 1.48
C GLY A 105 -7.70 7.87 1.67
N LEU A 106 -8.25 8.97 2.21
CA LEU A 106 -9.68 9.17 2.50
C LEU A 106 -10.15 10.60 2.18
N CYS A 107 -11.48 10.78 2.08
CA CYS A 107 -12.11 12.11 2.11
C CYS A 107 -11.87 12.75 3.49
N THR A 108 -11.50 14.03 3.51
CA THR A 108 -11.08 14.76 4.72
C THR A 108 -12.13 14.71 5.83
N ASP A 109 -13.42 14.78 5.51
CA ASP A 109 -14.49 14.93 6.51
C ASP A 109 -15.43 13.72 6.61
N CYS A 110 -15.08 12.58 6.02
CA CYS A 110 -15.92 11.39 6.16
C CYS A 110 -15.89 10.84 7.60
N LEU A 111 -16.92 10.09 7.97
CA LEU A 111 -17.05 9.49 9.32
C LEU A 111 -15.82 8.65 9.71
N VAL A 112 -15.21 7.97 8.74
CA VAL A 112 -13.98 7.18 8.94
C VAL A 112 -12.80 8.08 9.31
N ALA A 113 -12.57 9.15 8.54
CA ALA A 113 -11.50 10.11 8.80
C ALA A 113 -11.66 10.79 10.17
N ARG A 114 -12.88 11.22 10.51
CA ARG A 114 -13.19 11.77 11.85
C ARG A 114 -12.88 10.75 12.96
N SER A 115 -13.33 9.51 12.78
CA SER A 115 -13.10 8.44 13.76
C SER A 115 -11.61 8.14 13.95
N ILE A 116 -10.82 8.14 12.87
CA ILE A 116 -9.35 7.97 12.95
C ILE A 116 -8.71 9.12 13.73
N ARG A 117 -9.10 10.38 13.45
CA ARG A 117 -8.55 11.55 14.16
C ARG A 117 -8.88 11.53 15.65
N GLU A 118 -10.10 11.17 15.99
CA GLU A 118 -10.58 11.19 17.37
C GLU A 118 -10.05 10.03 18.21
N ARG A 119 -10.01 8.81 17.63
CA ARG A 119 -9.59 7.61 18.36
C ARG A 119 -8.10 7.31 18.22
N GLY A 120 -7.47 7.72 17.11
CA GLY A 120 -6.06 7.43 16.82
C GLY A 120 -5.77 5.95 16.58
N GLU A 121 -6.79 5.11 16.36
CA GLU A 121 -6.65 3.67 16.21
C GLU A 121 -7.49 3.14 15.04
N ALA A 122 -6.97 2.13 14.36
CA ALA A 122 -7.65 1.40 13.29
C ALA A 122 -7.16 -0.05 13.25
N VAL A 123 -7.92 -0.93 12.59
CA VAL A 123 -7.41 -2.23 12.16
C VAL A 123 -7.46 -2.30 10.65
N ILE A 124 -6.32 -2.57 10.03
CA ILE A 124 -6.20 -2.71 8.57
C ILE A 124 -6.17 -4.21 8.24
N HIS A 125 -6.91 -4.64 7.24
CA HIS A 125 -7.01 -6.04 6.82
C HIS A 125 -6.40 -6.22 5.44
N THR A 126 -5.73 -7.34 5.22
CA THR A 126 -5.31 -7.70 3.86
C THR A 126 -6.55 -8.07 3.04
N ALA A 127 -6.78 -7.33 1.96
CA ALA A 127 -7.85 -7.61 1.02
C ALA A 127 -7.59 -8.93 0.27
N THR A 128 -8.53 -9.88 0.35
CA THR A 128 -8.41 -11.19 -0.31
C THR A 128 -9.56 -11.45 -1.29
N TRP A 129 -9.31 -12.36 -2.25
CA TRP A 129 -10.28 -12.70 -3.29
C TRP A 129 -11.60 -13.21 -2.73
N GLN A 130 -11.56 -13.96 -1.62
CA GLN A 130 -12.76 -14.48 -0.95
C GLN A 130 -13.70 -13.36 -0.48
N HIS A 131 -13.15 -12.20 -0.13
CA HIS A 131 -13.88 -11.04 0.39
C HIS A 131 -14.17 -9.96 -0.67
N ARG A 132 -13.79 -10.16 -1.94
CA ARG A 132 -13.85 -9.14 -3.00
C ARG A 132 -15.21 -8.44 -3.13
N HIS A 133 -16.33 -9.14 -2.98
CA HIS A 133 -17.67 -8.52 -3.06
C HIS A 133 -17.95 -7.61 -1.85
N ARG A 134 -17.55 -8.02 -0.65
CA ARG A 134 -17.65 -7.21 0.57
C ARG A 134 -16.78 -5.96 0.45
N ILE A 135 -15.54 -6.12 -0.02
CA ILE A 135 -14.59 -5.04 -0.24
C ILE A 135 -15.08 -4.08 -1.34
N GLN A 136 -15.61 -4.62 -2.44
CA GLN A 136 -16.18 -3.80 -3.52
C GLN A 136 -17.34 -2.95 -2.99
N ARG A 137 -18.25 -3.53 -2.21
CA ARG A 137 -19.32 -2.76 -1.56
C ARG A 137 -18.76 -1.67 -0.65
N ALA A 138 -17.73 -1.97 0.14
CA ALA A 138 -17.08 -0.98 1.00
C ALA A 138 -16.35 0.14 0.22
N LEU A 139 -15.93 -0.10 -1.03
CA LEU A 139 -15.35 0.90 -1.93
C LEU A 139 -16.42 1.77 -2.61
N THR A 140 -17.58 1.19 -2.95
CA THR A 140 -18.66 1.88 -3.69
C THR A 140 -19.77 2.43 -2.79
N GLY A 141 -19.85 1.95 -1.56
CA GLY A 141 -21.00 2.09 -0.68
C GLY A 141 -20.88 3.31 0.22
N ASP A 142 -21.76 4.26 0.00
CA ASP A 142 -22.30 5.12 1.06
C ASP A 142 -23.70 4.57 1.39
N PRO A 143 -24.04 4.26 2.65
CA PRO A 143 -23.28 4.51 3.88
C PRO A 143 -22.25 3.44 4.26
N VAL A 144 -21.25 3.90 5.02
CA VAL A 144 -20.27 3.08 5.76
C VAL A 144 -21.00 2.00 6.56
N GLU A 145 -20.70 0.73 6.29
CA GLU A 145 -21.42 -0.40 6.90
C GLU A 145 -21.01 -0.57 8.37
N VAL A 146 -22.01 -0.64 9.26
CA VAL A 146 -21.80 -1.04 10.66
C VAL A 146 -21.59 -2.55 10.69
N VAL A 147 -20.50 -3.00 11.31
CA VAL A 147 -20.18 -4.42 11.44
C VAL A 147 -20.92 -5.02 12.63
N LEU A 148 -21.53 -6.18 12.42
CA LEU A 148 -22.24 -6.90 13.48
C LEU A 148 -21.27 -7.51 14.49
N PRO A 149 -21.60 -7.54 15.80
CA PRO A 149 -20.69 -8.04 16.85
C PRO A 149 -20.19 -9.48 16.64
N GLU A 150 -21.00 -10.36 16.06
CA GLU A 150 -20.63 -11.75 15.75
C GLU A 150 -19.49 -11.87 14.73
N ASP A 151 -19.34 -10.87 13.87
CA ASP A 151 -18.29 -10.77 12.83
C ASP A 151 -17.01 -10.12 13.34
N LEU A 152 -16.95 -9.72 14.61
CA LEU A 152 -15.82 -9.02 15.21
C LEU A 152 -15.00 -9.91 16.13
N ARG A 153 -13.69 -9.69 16.15
CA ARG A 153 -12.77 -10.30 17.11
C ARG A 153 -11.84 -9.23 17.69
N PRO A 154 -11.35 -9.39 18.93
CA PRO A 154 -10.34 -8.50 19.49
C PRO A 154 -9.10 -8.41 18.60
N ALA A 155 -8.52 -7.21 18.51
CA ALA A 155 -7.26 -6.97 17.84
C ALA A 155 -6.18 -6.65 18.89
N GLN A 156 -4.93 -7.06 18.67
CA GLN A 156 -3.88 -6.92 19.67
C GLN A 156 -3.38 -5.47 19.77
N GLY A 157 -3.44 -4.88 20.96
CA GLY A 157 -2.78 -3.58 21.25
C GLY A 157 -3.59 -2.34 20.88
N VAL A 158 -4.84 -2.49 20.44
CA VAL A 158 -5.81 -1.42 20.12
C VAL A 158 -7.21 -1.80 20.62
N SER A 159 -8.10 -0.83 20.83
CA SER A 159 -9.51 -1.06 21.21
C SER A 159 -10.38 -1.46 20.03
N VAL A 160 -10.02 -1.01 18.81
CA VAL A 160 -10.75 -1.30 17.59
C VAL A 160 -10.69 -2.81 17.29
N GLN A 161 -11.84 -3.41 16.99
CA GLN A 161 -11.94 -4.84 16.70
C GLN A 161 -11.66 -5.12 15.22
N ARG A 162 -11.06 -6.29 14.95
CA ARG A 162 -10.81 -6.80 13.61
C ARG A 162 -12.00 -7.58 13.08
N LEU A 163 -12.09 -7.73 11.77
CA LEU A 163 -13.04 -8.67 11.16
C LEU A 163 -12.60 -10.11 11.43
N ALA A 164 -13.55 -10.93 11.89
CA ALA A 164 -13.34 -12.35 12.16
C ALA A 164 -12.92 -13.10 10.89
N ALA A 165 -13.54 -12.75 9.76
CA ALA A 165 -13.31 -13.38 8.45
C ALA A 165 -12.00 -12.93 7.78
N ALA A 166 -11.39 -11.82 8.22
CA ALA A 166 -10.12 -11.37 7.64
C ALA A 166 -8.98 -12.30 8.09
N PRO A 167 -8.28 -12.97 7.16
CA PRO A 167 -7.22 -13.91 7.52
C PRO A 167 -5.92 -13.21 7.94
N VAL A 168 -5.81 -11.91 7.68
CA VAL A 168 -4.69 -11.08 8.12
C VAL A 168 -5.23 -9.73 8.58
N ALA A 169 -4.80 -9.28 9.76
CA ALA A 169 -5.16 -7.99 10.32
C ALA A 169 -3.98 -7.30 11.02
N PHE A 170 -3.86 -6.00 10.82
CA PHE A 170 -2.84 -5.12 11.41
C PHE A 170 -3.51 -4.16 12.38
N SER A 171 -3.22 -4.31 13.66
CA SER A 171 -3.61 -3.36 14.70
C SER A 171 -2.71 -2.13 14.60
N CYS A 172 -3.33 -0.96 14.41
CA CYS A 172 -2.65 0.25 13.97
C CYS A 172 -2.94 1.43 14.90
N LYS A 173 -1.90 2.20 15.20
CA LYS A 173 -2.00 3.50 15.89
C LYS A 173 -1.59 4.62 14.95
N LEU A 174 -2.35 5.70 14.93
CA LEU A 174 -2.09 6.86 14.08
C LEU A 174 -0.72 7.45 14.43
N LEU A 175 0.15 7.54 13.43
CA LEU A 175 1.48 8.15 13.53
C LEU A 175 1.43 9.59 13.04
N GLN A 176 0.87 9.81 11.85
CA GLN A 176 0.83 11.12 11.21
C GLN A 176 -0.37 11.25 10.27
N GLU A 177 -0.91 12.46 10.19
CA GLU A 177 -1.89 12.86 9.18
C GLU A 177 -1.21 13.77 8.16
N LEU A 178 -1.48 13.53 6.87
CA LEU A 178 -0.97 14.30 5.75
C LEU A 178 -2.13 14.82 4.92
N SER A 179 -2.21 16.14 4.72
CA SER A 179 -3.14 16.73 3.76
C SER A 179 -2.59 16.52 2.35
N VAL A 180 -3.41 15.97 1.44
CA VAL A 180 -3.02 15.68 0.06
C VAL A 180 -3.94 16.43 -0.89
N GLY A 181 -3.64 17.70 -1.14
CA GLY A 181 -4.55 18.61 -1.84
C GLY A 181 -5.66 19.13 -0.90
N ASP A 182 -6.71 19.71 -1.49
CA ASP A 182 -7.68 20.51 -0.72
C ASP A 182 -8.70 19.64 0.04
N ASP A 183 -9.10 18.47 -0.48
CA ASP A 183 -10.21 17.66 0.06
C ASP A 183 -9.83 16.21 0.41
N ARG A 184 -8.53 15.92 0.56
CA ARG A 184 -8.06 14.56 0.84
C ARG A 184 -7.04 14.52 1.96
N VAL A 185 -7.09 13.41 2.67
CA VAL A 185 -6.19 13.12 3.77
C VAL A 185 -5.56 11.74 3.58
N ALA A 186 -4.25 11.65 3.84
CA ALA A 186 -3.55 10.39 4.00
C ALA A 186 -3.19 10.19 5.48
N PHE A 187 -3.57 9.04 6.04
CA PHE A 187 -3.20 8.65 7.41
C PHE A 187 -2.05 7.65 7.37
N ILE A 188 -0.97 7.96 8.07
CA ILE A 188 0.15 7.04 8.30
C ILE A 188 -0.02 6.41 9.67
N PHE A 189 0.04 5.08 9.72
CA PHE A 189 -0.11 4.29 10.94
C PHE A 189 1.16 3.54 11.31
N SER A 190 1.44 3.46 12.61
CA SER A 190 2.36 2.47 13.17
C SER A 190 1.63 1.16 13.47
N VAL A 191 2.16 0.03 12.99
CA VAL A 191 1.61 -1.29 13.29
C VAL A 191 2.08 -1.76 14.66
N VAL A 192 1.16 -1.96 15.59
CA VAL A 192 1.44 -2.38 16.98
C VAL A 192 1.09 -3.84 17.26
N GLY A 193 0.31 -4.48 16.38
CA GLY A 193 -0.07 -5.87 16.49
C GLY A 193 -0.44 -6.46 15.13
N ILE A 194 -0.20 -7.75 14.95
CA ILE A 194 -0.47 -8.46 13.70
C ILE A 194 -1.13 -9.79 14.03
N HIS A 195 -2.26 -10.04 13.38
CA HIS A 195 -2.95 -11.32 13.35
C HIS A 195 -2.79 -11.93 11.95
N VAL A 196 -2.47 -13.22 11.91
CA VAL A 196 -2.39 -14.03 10.70
C VAL A 196 -3.06 -15.38 10.99
N ASP A 197 -3.98 -15.79 10.13
CA ASP A 197 -4.58 -17.12 10.13
C ASP A 197 -3.47 -18.19 10.02
N GLY A 198 -3.47 -19.14 10.95
CA GLY A 198 -2.46 -20.22 10.98
C GLY A 198 -2.42 -21.03 9.70
N ALA A 199 -3.56 -21.15 9.00
CA ALA A 199 -3.67 -21.81 7.71
C ALA A 199 -2.90 -21.11 6.59
N LEU A 200 -2.40 -19.88 6.80
CA LEU A 200 -1.53 -19.19 5.85
C LEU A 200 -0.05 -19.35 6.15
N VAL A 201 0.34 -19.99 7.25
CA VAL A 201 1.74 -20.10 7.66
C VAL A 201 2.26 -21.51 7.43
N VAL A 202 3.18 -21.66 6.49
CA VAL A 202 3.86 -22.92 6.15
C VAL A 202 5.35 -22.77 6.37
N ASP A 203 5.93 -23.65 7.19
CA ASP A 203 7.37 -23.67 7.51
C ASP A 203 7.93 -22.32 7.98
N GLY A 204 7.12 -21.54 8.68
CA GLY A 204 7.49 -20.21 9.18
C GLY A 204 7.41 -19.08 8.14
N TYR A 205 6.76 -19.32 7.00
CA TYR A 205 6.53 -18.31 5.98
C TYR A 205 5.06 -18.20 5.61
N ILE A 206 4.68 -17.04 5.08
CA ILE A 206 3.33 -16.83 4.53
C ILE A 206 3.20 -17.53 3.18
N ASP A 207 2.15 -18.31 3.03
CA ASP A 207 1.65 -18.82 1.77
C ASP A 207 0.82 -17.72 1.07
N SER A 208 1.52 -16.96 0.25
CA SER A 208 1.00 -15.84 -0.55
C SER A 208 0.00 -16.29 -1.61
N GLN A 209 0.09 -17.53 -2.10
CA GLN A 209 -0.88 -18.09 -3.05
C GLN A 209 -2.20 -18.43 -2.35
N ALA A 210 -2.14 -19.07 -1.18
CA ALA A 210 -3.31 -19.37 -0.36
C ALA A 210 -4.00 -18.09 0.15
N LEU A 211 -3.24 -17.04 0.42
CA LEU A 211 -3.78 -15.73 0.82
C LEU A 211 -4.69 -15.11 -0.25
N GLN A 212 -4.44 -15.40 -1.54
CA GLN A 212 -5.21 -14.88 -2.69
C GLN A 212 -5.47 -13.37 -2.58
N ALA A 213 -4.44 -12.61 -2.23
CA ALA A 213 -4.58 -11.17 -2.02
C ALA A 213 -5.00 -10.46 -3.31
N ILE A 214 -5.79 -9.41 -3.17
CA ILE A 214 -6.30 -8.62 -4.28
C ILE A 214 -5.81 -7.19 -4.24
N ALA A 215 -5.68 -6.61 -5.42
CA ALA A 215 -5.40 -5.20 -5.64
C ALA A 215 -6.48 -4.59 -6.53
N ALA A 216 -6.81 -3.33 -6.29
CA ALA A 216 -7.72 -2.57 -7.14
C ALA A 216 -6.93 -1.91 -8.26
N CYS A 217 -7.47 -1.99 -9.47
CA CYS A 217 -6.99 -1.22 -10.61
C CYS A 217 -7.78 0.07 -10.78
N GLU A 218 -8.94 0.21 -10.13
CA GLU A 218 -9.82 1.37 -10.26
C GLU A 218 -10.41 1.77 -8.88
N PRO A 219 -10.79 3.05 -8.70
CA PRO A 219 -11.33 3.59 -7.44
C PRO A 219 -12.42 2.75 -6.80
N THR A 220 -13.42 2.39 -7.62
CA THR A 220 -14.66 1.71 -7.25
C THR A 220 -14.46 0.21 -6.99
N GLY A 221 -13.28 -0.34 -7.28
CA GLY A 221 -13.06 -1.78 -7.25
C GLY A 221 -13.89 -2.55 -8.28
N SER A 222 -14.42 -1.88 -9.33
CA SER A 222 -15.02 -2.57 -10.49
C SER A 222 -14.02 -3.43 -11.24
N LEU A 223 -12.73 -3.12 -11.11
CA LEU A 223 -11.61 -3.85 -11.67
C LEU A 223 -10.63 -4.21 -10.55
N MET A 224 -10.58 -5.50 -10.21
CA MET A 224 -9.64 -6.04 -9.20
C MET A 224 -8.80 -7.16 -9.79
N ILE A 225 -7.55 -7.27 -9.36
CA ILE A 225 -6.64 -8.35 -9.78
C ILE A 225 -6.23 -9.17 -8.55
N ALA A 226 -6.28 -10.50 -8.68
CA ALA A 226 -5.73 -11.42 -7.69
C ALA A 226 -4.27 -11.79 -8.01
N ALA A 227 -3.43 -11.82 -6.98
CA ALA A 227 -2.12 -12.44 -7.07
C ALA A 227 -2.27 -13.97 -7.09
N ARG A 228 -2.11 -14.61 -8.26
CA ARG A 228 -2.25 -16.08 -8.43
C ARG A 228 -0.97 -16.76 -8.90
N GLU A 229 -0.23 -16.15 -9.83
CA GLU A 229 1.02 -16.70 -10.35
C GLU A 229 2.24 -16.10 -9.66
N GLU A 230 2.82 -16.86 -8.74
CA GLU A 230 4.04 -16.48 -8.05
C GLU A 230 5.28 -17.04 -8.75
N HIS A 231 6.27 -16.16 -8.94
CA HIS A 231 7.57 -16.50 -9.50
C HIS A 231 8.65 -16.06 -8.54
N VAL A 232 9.62 -16.93 -8.31
CA VAL A 232 10.81 -16.59 -7.52
C VAL A 232 11.85 -16.04 -8.47
N MET A 233 12.33 -14.83 -8.19
CA MET A 233 13.48 -14.29 -8.89
C MET A 233 14.75 -14.51 -8.06
N PRO A 234 15.90 -14.70 -8.72
CA PRO A 234 17.18 -14.83 -8.04
C PRO A 234 17.53 -13.59 -7.23
N PHE A 235 18.47 -13.75 -6.29
CA PHE A 235 18.99 -12.62 -5.52
C PHE A 235 19.59 -11.58 -6.49
N PRO A 236 19.50 -10.27 -6.19
CA PRO A 236 20.15 -9.24 -6.99
C PRO A 236 21.64 -9.53 -7.23
N ALA A 237 22.22 -8.87 -8.23
CA ALA A 237 23.55 -9.18 -8.69
C ALA A 237 24.60 -9.24 -7.55
N GLU A 238 25.33 -10.36 -7.47
CA GLU A 238 26.55 -10.58 -6.68
C GLU A 238 27.80 -10.41 -7.55
N LYS A 239 29.00 -10.38 -6.97
CA LYS A 239 30.24 -10.41 -7.76
C LYS A 239 30.70 -11.85 -7.99
N ASP A 240 31.02 -12.20 -9.23
CA ASP A 240 31.70 -13.45 -9.55
C ASP A 240 33.16 -13.43 -9.07
N ALA A 241 33.86 -14.56 -9.24
CA ALA A 241 35.28 -14.69 -8.87
C ALA A 241 36.21 -13.74 -9.64
N ALA A 242 35.76 -13.16 -10.76
CA ALA A 242 36.48 -12.18 -11.55
C ALA A 242 36.13 -10.72 -11.18
N GLY A 243 35.21 -10.51 -10.22
CA GLY A 243 34.75 -9.20 -9.79
C GLY A 243 33.68 -8.58 -10.69
N CYS A 244 33.15 -9.32 -11.66
CA CYS A 244 32.03 -8.92 -12.50
C CYS A 244 30.72 -9.14 -11.75
N TRP A 245 29.78 -8.20 -11.88
CA TRP A 245 28.44 -8.37 -11.34
C TRP A 245 27.71 -9.48 -12.13
N ILE A 246 27.20 -10.49 -11.44
CA ILE A 246 26.42 -11.62 -11.93
C ILE A 246 25.17 -11.76 -11.06
N VAL A 247 24.04 -12.22 -11.59
CA VAL A 247 22.86 -12.52 -10.77
C VAL A 247 23.17 -13.79 -9.96
N ALA A 248 23.08 -13.71 -8.63
CA ALA A 248 23.36 -14.87 -7.78
C ALA A 248 22.37 -15.99 -8.13
N GLY A 249 22.87 -17.21 -8.34
CA GLY A 249 22.00 -18.37 -8.48
C GLY A 249 21.23 -18.56 -7.18
N SER A 250 19.95 -18.19 -7.13
CA SER A 250 19.12 -18.59 -5.99
C SER A 250 18.96 -20.10 -6.05
N GLU A 251 19.27 -20.80 -4.97
CA GLU A 251 18.65 -22.11 -4.75
C GLU A 251 17.13 -21.91 -4.93
N PRO A 252 16.46 -22.72 -5.77
CA PRO A 252 15.01 -22.61 -5.90
C PRO A 252 14.42 -22.81 -4.51
N MET A 253 13.52 -21.90 -4.11
CA MET A 253 12.70 -22.10 -2.93
C MET A 253 12.09 -23.50 -3.03
N ILE A 254 12.50 -24.39 -2.11
CA ILE A 254 11.94 -25.72 -1.99
C ILE A 254 10.43 -25.54 -1.88
N PRO A 255 9.59 -26.28 -2.67
CA PRO A 255 8.15 -26.26 -2.48
C PRO A 255 7.86 -26.45 -1.00
N ARG A 256 7.18 -25.49 -0.38
CA ARG A 256 6.87 -25.56 1.05
C ARG A 256 5.81 -26.64 1.22
N THR A 257 6.25 -27.87 1.52
CA THR A 257 5.39 -29.04 1.73
C THR A 257 5.12 -29.31 3.20
N GLY A 258 5.54 -28.41 4.10
CA GLY A 258 5.25 -28.49 5.51
C GLY A 258 3.76 -28.42 5.81
N ALA A 259 3.40 -28.80 7.03
CA ALA A 259 2.05 -28.59 7.51
C ALA A 259 1.84 -27.11 7.84
N HIS A 260 0.65 -26.59 7.55
CA HIS A 260 0.23 -25.27 8.02
C HIS A 260 0.21 -25.23 9.56
N LEU A 261 0.41 -24.04 10.13
CA LEU A 261 0.17 -23.83 11.56
C LEU A 261 -1.31 -24.14 11.87
N ARG A 262 -1.53 -24.77 13.03
CA ARG A 262 -2.89 -25.11 13.50
C ARG A 262 -3.58 -23.95 14.21
N GLU A 263 -2.81 -22.98 14.69
CA GLU A 263 -3.29 -21.85 15.47
C GLU A 263 -2.87 -20.54 14.78
N ASP A 264 -3.68 -19.50 14.98
CA ASP A 264 -3.41 -18.16 14.49
C ASP A 264 -2.13 -17.60 15.10
N LEU A 265 -1.34 -16.92 14.26
CA LEU A 265 -0.16 -16.20 14.70
C LEU A 265 -0.56 -14.78 15.09
N VAL A 266 -0.32 -14.42 16.35
CA VAL A 266 -0.60 -13.10 16.92
C VAL A 266 0.68 -12.55 17.57
N TYR A 267 1.20 -11.41 17.08
CA TYR A 267 2.47 -10.87 17.55
C TYR A 267 2.60 -9.34 17.44
N GLU A 268 3.51 -8.79 18.23
CA GLU A 268 3.88 -7.38 18.24
C GLU A 268 5.18 -7.16 17.43
N PRO A 269 5.18 -6.34 16.37
CA PRO A 269 6.41 -5.98 15.67
C PRO A 269 7.43 -5.30 16.59
N PRO A 270 8.75 -5.51 16.39
CA PRO A 270 9.38 -6.41 15.43
C PRO A 270 9.58 -7.84 15.97
N ARG A 271 9.05 -8.18 17.16
CA ARG A 271 9.29 -9.48 17.79
C ARG A 271 8.50 -10.55 17.05
N LEU A 272 9.21 -11.37 16.30
CA LEU A 272 8.72 -12.60 15.69
C LEU A 272 9.09 -13.75 16.62
N PRO A 273 8.19 -14.26 17.47
CA PRO A 273 8.58 -15.29 18.44
C PRO A 273 8.95 -16.61 17.76
N CYS A 274 8.57 -16.80 16.49
CA CYS A 274 8.59 -18.12 15.85
C CYS A 274 8.76 -18.14 14.32
N LEU A 275 9.09 -17.01 13.66
CA LEU A 275 9.29 -16.99 12.20
C LEU A 275 10.74 -16.66 11.83
N PRO A 276 11.35 -17.37 10.85
CA PRO A 276 12.72 -17.12 10.38
C PRO A 276 12.89 -15.76 9.68
N HIS A 277 11.83 -15.20 9.11
CA HIS A 277 11.84 -13.91 8.44
C HIS A 277 10.63 -13.06 8.84
N ASN A 278 10.78 -11.74 8.70
CA ASN A 278 9.68 -10.80 8.93
C ASN A 278 8.61 -10.96 7.84
N PRO A 279 7.38 -11.39 8.19
CA PRO A 279 6.34 -11.74 7.22
C PRO A 279 5.62 -10.52 6.66
N LEU A 280 5.87 -9.30 7.18
CA LEU A 280 5.19 -8.07 6.74
C LEU A 280 5.21 -7.87 5.23
N LYS A 281 6.37 -8.14 4.60
CA LYS A 281 6.54 -8.05 3.14
C LYS A 281 5.77 -9.13 2.37
N ALA A 282 5.18 -10.12 3.01
CA ALA A 282 4.32 -11.13 2.38
C ALA A 282 2.84 -10.96 2.75
N LEU A 283 2.52 -10.11 3.72
CA LEU A 283 1.16 -9.85 4.18
C LEU A 283 0.51 -8.65 3.46
N VAL A 284 1.30 -7.69 2.99
CA VAL A 284 0.84 -6.56 2.17
C VAL A 284 1.25 -6.82 0.73
N VAL A 285 0.34 -7.42 -0.04
CA VAL A 285 0.57 -7.91 -1.41
C VAL A 285 -0.72 -7.83 -2.24
N PRO A 286 -0.63 -7.79 -3.59
CA PRO A 286 0.56 -7.56 -4.40
C PRO A 286 1.04 -6.10 -4.28
N ARG A 287 2.35 -5.86 -4.16
CA ARG A 287 2.90 -4.49 -4.10
C ARG A 287 3.34 -4.03 -5.48
N PRO A 288 2.85 -2.86 -5.96
CA PRO A 288 3.41 -2.25 -7.16
C PRO A 288 4.87 -1.91 -6.93
N ILE A 289 5.63 -1.88 -8.01
CA ILE A 289 7.05 -1.54 -7.99
C ILE A 289 7.20 -0.17 -8.62
N GLY A 290 7.61 0.81 -7.81
CA GLY A 290 8.11 2.08 -8.30
C GLY A 290 9.55 1.88 -8.73
N TRP A 291 9.81 1.82 -10.03
CA TRP A 291 11.18 1.73 -10.53
C TRP A 291 11.73 3.13 -10.74
N ILE A 292 12.38 3.64 -9.70
CA ILE A 292 12.70 5.05 -9.56
C ILE A 292 14.05 5.32 -10.21
N SER A 293 14.07 6.27 -11.14
CA SER A 293 15.30 6.81 -11.71
C SER A 293 15.51 8.26 -11.31
N THR A 294 16.76 8.59 -11.01
CA THR A 294 17.19 9.90 -10.55
C THR A 294 18.50 10.30 -11.22
N ARG A 295 18.84 11.59 -11.13
CA ARG A 295 20.13 12.14 -11.52
C ARG A 295 20.67 12.98 -10.37
N GLY A 296 21.90 12.71 -9.97
CA GLY A 296 22.56 13.40 -8.88
C GLY A 296 24.04 13.67 -9.14
N GLU A 297 24.77 14.04 -8.09
CA GLU A 297 26.20 14.38 -8.15
C GLU A 297 27.06 13.21 -8.68
N PHE A 298 26.69 11.98 -8.33
CA PHE A 298 27.44 10.78 -8.71
C PHE A 298 27.02 10.18 -10.06
N GLY A 299 26.03 10.77 -10.74
CA GLY A 299 25.53 10.29 -12.03
C GLY A 299 24.05 9.93 -12.01
N ASP A 300 23.66 9.11 -12.98
CA ASP A 300 22.30 8.56 -13.09
C ASP A 300 22.16 7.33 -12.19
N ASN A 301 21.06 7.23 -11.47
CA ASN A 301 20.73 6.09 -10.60
C ASN A 301 19.38 5.47 -10.99
N LEU A 302 19.23 4.16 -10.81
CA LEU A 302 17.98 3.44 -11.04
C LEU A 302 17.79 2.32 -10.00
N SER A 303 16.68 2.32 -9.26
CA SER A 303 16.41 1.27 -8.27
C SER A 303 14.91 0.98 -8.09
N PRO A 304 14.52 -0.28 -7.78
CA PRO A 304 13.14 -0.64 -7.56
C PRO A 304 12.72 -0.51 -6.09
N TYR A 305 11.61 0.21 -5.87
CA TYR A 305 11.00 0.42 -4.56
C TYR A 305 9.62 -0.25 -4.52
N SER A 306 9.45 -1.23 -3.65
CA SER A 306 8.15 -1.91 -3.46
C SER A 306 7.29 -1.30 -2.37
N PHE A 307 7.77 -0.26 -1.69
CA PHE A 307 6.95 0.61 -0.84
C PHE A 307 6.54 1.81 -1.68
N PHE A 308 5.76 1.55 -2.72
CA PHE A 308 5.38 2.55 -3.72
C PHE A 308 3.85 2.59 -3.86
N GLY A 309 3.31 3.78 -4.15
CA GLY A 309 1.89 3.93 -4.44
C GLY A 309 1.46 5.36 -4.76
N TYR A 310 0.15 5.53 -4.94
CA TYR A 310 -0.49 6.84 -5.11
C TYR A 310 -1.02 7.36 -3.76
N LEU A 311 -0.96 8.66 -3.54
CA LEU A 311 -1.68 9.35 -2.45
C LEU A 311 -2.88 10.14 -2.99
N ALA A 312 -2.77 10.62 -4.23
CA ALA A 312 -3.82 11.32 -4.99
C ALA A 312 -3.59 11.08 -6.50
N PRO A 313 -4.50 11.49 -7.41
CA PRO A 313 -4.43 11.13 -8.83
C PRO A 313 -3.13 11.58 -9.50
N ASP A 314 -2.58 12.72 -9.07
CA ASP A 314 -1.31 13.28 -9.54
C ASP A 314 -0.20 13.22 -8.48
N VAL A 315 -0.38 12.49 -7.37
CA VAL A 315 0.62 12.42 -6.28
C VAL A 315 0.98 10.97 -6.00
N VAL A 316 2.27 10.67 -6.09
CA VAL A 316 2.86 9.36 -5.80
C VAL A 316 3.81 9.44 -4.62
N PHE A 317 4.09 8.29 -4.02
CA PHE A 317 5.13 8.15 -3.01
C PHE A 317 5.99 6.93 -3.27
N PHE A 318 7.26 7.00 -2.86
CA PHE A 318 8.09 5.83 -2.65
C PHE A 318 8.77 5.90 -1.28
N GLY A 319 8.78 4.78 -0.57
CA GLY A 319 9.46 4.60 0.71
C GLY A 319 10.83 3.99 0.48
N ALA A 320 11.86 4.65 0.99
CA ALA A 320 13.23 4.14 1.01
C ALA A 320 13.62 3.87 2.47
N GLY A 321 14.08 2.66 2.74
CA GLY A 321 14.51 2.26 4.06
C GLY A 321 15.94 1.73 4.07
N GLY A 322 16.55 1.81 5.25
CA GLY A 322 17.93 1.38 5.48
C GLY A 322 19.00 2.28 4.86
N VAL A 323 20.25 1.93 5.15
CA VAL A 323 21.43 2.72 4.80
C VAL A 323 21.97 2.30 3.44
N HIS A 324 22.58 3.24 2.70
CA HIS A 324 23.36 2.90 1.52
C HIS A 324 24.61 2.05 1.89
N VAL A 325 25.13 1.26 0.94
CA VAL A 325 26.31 0.39 1.19
C VAL A 325 27.55 1.20 1.56
N ASP A 326 27.68 2.40 1.01
CA ASP A 326 28.75 3.37 1.33
C ASP A 326 28.41 4.27 2.53
N GLY A 327 27.29 4.04 3.20
CA GLY A 327 26.78 4.87 4.29
C GLY A 327 25.86 6.01 3.82
N GLY A 328 25.04 6.52 4.74
CA GLY A 328 24.10 7.62 4.46
C GLY A 328 22.81 7.20 3.72
N GLU A 329 22.14 8.19 3.14
CA GLU A 329 20.87 8.03 2.42
C GLU A 329 21.06 7.21 1.13
N LYS A 330 20.01 6.49 0.70
CA LYS A 330 19.97 5.86 -0.62
C LYS A 330 20.04 6.92 -1.73
N ASP A 331 20.64 6.55 -2.85
CA ASP A 331 20.90 7.46 -3.99
C ASP A 331 19.64 8.11 -4.51
N ALA A 332 18.57 7.34 -4.72
CA ALA A 332 17.30 7.92 -5.16
C ALA A 332 16.74 8.97 -4.19
N VAL A 333 16.96 8.82 -2.88
CA VAL A 333 16.51 9.81 -1.88
C VAL A 333 17.37 11.05 -1.93
N ARG A 334 18.69 10.88 -1.89
CA ARG A 334 19.67 11.98 -1.96
C ARG A 334 19.49 12.80 -3.24
N ASP A 335 19.35 12.11 -4.36
CA ASP A 335 19.21 12.74 -5.67
C ASP A 335 17.85 13.43 -5.80
N ALA A 336 16.76 12.80 -5.34
CA ALA A 336 15.44 13.45 -5.31
C ALA A 336 15.46 14.70 -4.41
N ARG A 337 16.15 14.63 -3.26
CA ARG A 337 16.31 15.76 -2.33
C ARG A 337 17.08 16.92 -2.95
N SER A 338 18.17 16.64 -3.66
CA SER A 338 19.06 17.65 -4.22
C SER A 338 18.56 18.24 -5.54
N SER A 339 18.02 17.40 -6.44
CA SER A 339 17.50 17.81 -7.75
C SER A 339 16.04 18.30 -7.70
N GLY A 340 15.27 17.87 -6.70
CA GLY A 340 13.83 18.13 -6.59
C GLY A 340 12.97 17.34 -7.58
N VAL A 341 13.54 16.36 -8.31
CA VAL A 341 12.83 15.58 -9.33
C VAL A 341 13.21 14.10 -9.29
N PHE A 342 12.31 13.24 -9.79
CA PHE A 342 12.58 11.83 -10.04
C PHE A 342 11.61 11.30 -11.10
N CYS A 343 11.95 10.19 -11.74
CA CYS A 343 11.05 9.51 -12.67
C CYS A 343 10.64 8.14 -12.13
N VAL A 344 9.35 7.81 -12.24
CA VAL A 344 8.82 6.48 -11.94
C VAL A 344 8.66 5.72 -13.25
N ASN A 345 9.29 4.56 -13.37
CA ASN A 345 9.16 3.69 -14.53
C ASN A 345 8.25 2.50 -14.21
N MET A 346 7.31 2.21 -15.10
CA MET A 346 6.49 1.01 -15.03
C MET A 346 7.35 -0.23 -15.29
N VAL A 347 7.09 -1.32 -14.54
CA VAL A 347 7.84 -2.57 -14.71
C VAL A 347 6.98 -3.60 -15.44
N PRO A 348 7.07 -3.73 -16.78
CA PRO A 348 6.43 -4.83 -17.47
C PRO A 348 7.11 -6.15 -17.12
N TRP A 349 6.38 -7.26 -17.19
CA TRP A 349 6.88 -8.59 -16.86
C TRP A 349 8.17 -8.95 -17.62
N LYS A 350 8.28 -8.53 -18.88
CA LYS A 350 9.48 -8.74 -19.71
C LYS A 350 10.75 -8.09 -19.11
N LEU A 351 10.62 -6.96 -18.41
CA LEU A 351 11.76 -6.24 -17.82
C LEU A 351 12.06 -6.64 -16.36
N ARG A 352 11.35 -7.63 -15.80
CA ARG A 352 11.47 -8.01 -14.39
C ARG A 352 12.90 -8.38 -13.98
N VAL A 353 13.66 -9.04 -14.85
CA VAL A 353 15.04 -9.48 -14.56
C VAL A 353 15.97 -8.27 -14.46
N ALA A 354 15.88 -7.35 -15.41
CA ALA A 354 16.65 -6.10 -15.40
C ALA A 354 16.27 -5.20 -14.21
N MET A 355 14.98 -5.09 -13.92
CA MET A 355 14.50 -4.40 -12.72
C MET A 355 15.08 -5.04 -11.45
N ASN A 356 15.07 -6.36 -11.33
CA ASN A 356 15.66 -7.06 -10.17
C ASN A 356 17.18 -6.85 -10.07
N ALA A 357 17.89 -6.81 -11.21
CA ALA A 357 19.32 -6.53 -11.25
C ALA A 357 19.66 -5.13 -10.73
N SER A 358 18.83 -4.12 -11.04
CA SER A 358 18.98 -2.75 -10.53
C SER A 358 18.73 -2.59 -9.02
N ALA A 359 18.39 -3.67 -8.31
CA ALA A 359 18.30 -3.68 -6.84
C ALA A 359 19.63 -4.04 -6.14
N ALA A 360 20.71 -4.22 -6.89
CA ALA A 360 22.02 -4.58 -6.34
C ALA A 360 22.54 -3.53 -5.35
N GLU A 361 23.30 -3.98 -4.33
CA GLU A 361 23.98 -3.09 -3.39
C GLU A 361 25.27 -2.55 -4.02
N ALA A 362 25.13 -1.71 -5.04
CA ALA A 362 26.23 -1.09 -5.75
C ALA A 362 26.77 0.14 -5.01
N PRO A 363 28.07 0.45 -5.09
CA PRO A 363 28.62 1.72 -4.61
C PRO A 363 28.05 2.92 -5.37
N HIS A 364 28.15 4.10 -4.77
CA HIS A 364 27.77 5.36 -5.41
C HIS A 364 28.46 5.54 -6.77
N GLY A 365 27.69 6.02 -7.75
CA GLY A 365 28.17 6.34 -9.10
C GLY A 365 28.27 5.14 -10.06
N VAL A 366 27.83 3.96 -9.63
CA VAL A 366 27.52 2.86 -10.56
C VAL A 366 26.20 3.17 -11.26
N ASP A 367 26.18 3.09 -12.60
CA ASP A 367 24.96 3.28 -13.39
C ASP A 367 24.19 1.96 -13.49
N GLU A 368 23.08 1.82 -12.74
CA GLU A 368 22.29 0.59 -12.72
C GLU A 368 21.59 0.28 -14.05
N PHE A 369 21.44 1.24 -14.97
CA PHE A 369 20.93 0.96 -16.32
C PHE A 369 21.87 0.03 -17.11
N SER A 370 23.15 0.02 -16.73
CA SER A 370 24.19 -0.74 -17.42
C SER A 370 24.54 -2.05 -16.70
N LEU A 371 23.86 -2.39 -15.60
CA LEU A 371 24.13 -3.64 -14.90
C LEU A 371 23.74 -4.84 -15.77
N PRO A 372 24.61 -5.86 -15.87
CA PRO A 372 24.31 -7.04 -16.65
C PRO A 372 23.16 -7.82 -16.02
N THR A 373 22.18 -8.19 -16.83
CA THR A 373 21.23 -9.24 -16.50
C THR A 373 21.93 -10.58 -16.75
N ALA A 374 22.21 -11.38 -15.73
CA ALA A 374 22.88 -12.65 -16.02
C ALA A 374 21.95 -13.56 -16.83
N ALA A 375 22.48 -14.01 -17.98
CA ALA A 375 21.98 -15.13 -18.76
C ALA A 375 21.82 -16.35 -17.85
N GLY A 376 20.57 -16.72 -17.56
CA GLY A 376 20.31 -17.66 -16.47
C GLY A 376 19.11 -18.57 -16.67
N HIS A 377 17.90 -18.05 -16.88
CA HIS A 377 16.71 -18.91 -16.90
C HIS A 377 15.61 -18.54 -17.89
N ASP A 378 15.76 -17.48 -18.68
CA ASP A 378 14.96 -17.20 -19.87
C ASP A 378 15.86 -16.48 -20.89
N SER A 379 15.72 -16.79 -22.17
CA SER A 379 16.56 -16.33 -23.30
C SER A 379 16.46 -14.83 -23.63
N ASP A 380 15.96 -14.01 -22.72
CA ASP A 380 15.64 -12.61 -22.97
C ASP A 380 16.65 -11.70 -22.27
N ASP A 381 17.88 -11.67 -22.78
CA ASP A 381 18.88 -10.64 -22.47
C ASP A 381 18.36 -9.29 -23.00
N ILE A 382 17.46 -8.65 -22.24
CA ILE A 382 16.92 -7.34 -22.58
C ILE A 382 17.81 -6.27 -21.97
N MET A 383 18.62 -5.65 -22.83
CA MET A 383 19.36 -4.44 -22.47
C MET A 383 18.41 -3.29 -22.17
N LEU A 384 18.66 -2.56 -21.08
CA LEU A 384 17.90 -1.36 -20.76
C LEU A 384 18.29 -0.22 -21.68
N GLU A 385 17.30 0.38 -22.32
CA GLU A 385 17.48 1.63 -23.04
C GLU A 385 17.40 2.77 -22.02
N LYS A 386 18.46 3.57 -21.89
CA LYS A 386 18.42 4.80 -21.09
C LYS A 386 18.02 5.97 -21.98
N ALA A 387 16.93 6.65 -21.64
CA ALA A 387 16.44 7.83 -22.36
C ALA A 387 16.29 9.02 -21.41
N SER A 388 16.19 10.24 -21.95
CA SER A 388 15.90 11.43 -21.14
C SER A 388 14.39 11.61 -20.95
N CYS A 389 14.01 12.12 -19.78
CA CYS A 389 12.69 12.69 -19.54
C CYS A 389 12.47 13.97 -20.36
N GLU A 390 11.22 14.37 -20.55
CA GLU A 390 10.85 15.55 -21.36
C GLU A 390 10.73 16.82 -20.51
N HIS A 391 10.23 16.70 -19.28
CA HIS A 391 9.86 17.82 -18.40
C HIS A 391 10.71 17.91 -17.13
N ILE A 392 11.56 16.91 -16.85
CA ILE A 392 12.50 16.90 -15.71
C ILE A 392 13.91 16.48 -16.14
N ASP A 393 14.92 16.93 -15.39
CA ASP A 393 16.32 16.54 -15.60
C ASP A 393 16.64 15.20 -14.91
N ALA A 394 16.03 14.13 -15.40
CA ALA A 394 16.28 12.76 -14.95
C ALA A 394 16.26 11.79 -16.14
N PRO A 395 16.92 10.63 -16.03
CA PRO A 395 16.75 9.56 -17.01
C PRO A 395 15.43 8.81 -16.78
N ARG A 396 14.97 8.13 -17.83
CA ARG A 396 13.88 7.15 -17.81
C ARG A 396 14.32 5.87 -18.52
N VAL A 397 13.63 4.78 -18.22
CA VAL A 397 13.79 3.50 -18.91
C VAL A 397 13.04 3.57 -20.25
N GLY A 398 13.78 3.66 -21.35
CA GLY A 398 13.27 3.84 -22.71
C GLY A 398 12.33 2.74 -23.18
N ASN A 399 12.60 1.50 -22.77
CA ASN A 399 11.78 0.33 -23.09
C ASN A 399 10.68 0.05 -22.03
N SER A 400 10.53 0.93 -21.02
CA SER A 400 9.36 0.94 -20.14
C SER A 400 8.13 1.44 -20.90
N PRO A 401 6.98 0.75 -20.78
CA PRO A 401 5.76 1.14 -21.49
C PRO A 401 5.16 2.44 -20.97
N MET A 402 5.47 2.85 -19.74
CA MET A 402 4.94 4.06 -19.11
C MET A 402 5.96 4.63 -18.14
N HIS A 403 6.04 5.95 -18.08
CA HIS A 403 6.84 6.67 -17.10
C HIS A 403 6.11 7.90 -16.58
N LEU A 404 6.29 8.18 -15.29
CA LEU A 404 5.75 9.35 -14.60
C LEU A 404 6.92 10.24 -14.23
N GLU A 405 6.92 11.46 -14.73
CA GLU A 405 7.92 12.47 -14.37
C GLU A 405 7.39 13.25 -13.17
N CYS A 406 8.15 13.26 -12.08
CA CYS A 406 7.68 13.76 -10.81
C CYS A 406 8.57 14.90 -10.29
N LYS A 407 7.92 15.90 -9.68
CA LYS A 407 8.58 16.90 -8.81
C LYS A 407 8.36 16.52 -7.36
N VAL A 408 9.41 16.56 -6.55
CA VAL A 408 9.34 16.30 -5.12
C VAL A 408 8.47 17.37 -4.46
N LEU A 409 7.49 16.92 -3.68
CA LEU A 409 6.67 17.79 -2.82
C LEU A 409 7.23 17.80 -1.40
N GLU A 410 7.51 16.63 -0.85
CA GLU A 410 7.93 16.47 0.53
C GLU A 410 8.78 15.20 0.69
N ILE A 411 9.72 15.23 1.63
CA ILE A 411 10.45 14.04 2.08
C ILE A 411 10.24 13.91 3.58
N ILE A 412 9.47 12.89 3.96
CA ILE A 412 9.00 12.66 5.32
C ILE A 412 9.92 11.63 5.96
N ALA A 413 10.60 12.01 7.05
CA ALA A 413 11.33 11.06 7.87
C ALA A 413 10.34 10.28 8.75
N LEU A 414 10.32 8.95 8.58
CA LEU A 414 9.47 8.07 9.38
C LEU A 414 10.16 7.65 10.68
N THR A 415 11.49 7.50 10.65
CA THR A 415 12.31 7.06 11.78
C THR A 415 13.60 7.87 11.85
N GLU A 416 14.32 7.74 12.97
CA GLU A 416 15.68 8.30 13.10
C GLU A 416 16.71 7.55 12.22
N ASP A 417 16.39 6.33 11.78
CA ASP A 417 17.28 5.39 11.08
C ASP A 417 17.27 5.54 9.54
N GLN A 418 16.99 6.76 9.03
CA GLN A 418 16.95 7.10 7.59
C GLN A 418 15.81 6.42 6.80
N ASP A 419 14.79 5.88 7.46
CA ASP A 419 13.58 5.47 6.75
C ASP A 419 12.78 6.72 6.36
N VAL A 420 12.59 6.91 5.05
CA VAL A 420 11.92 8.09 4.52
C VAL A 420 10.84 7.71 3.52
N VAL A 421 9.83 8.56 3.42
CA VAL A 421 8.86 8.57 2.33
C VAL A 421 9.12 9.81 1.49
N VAL A 422 9.42 9.61 0.21
CA VAL A 422 9.49 10.69 -0.77
C VAL A 422 8.13 10.79 -1.44
N VAL A 423 7.50 11.96 -1.33
CA VAL A 423 6.22 12.29 -1.96
C VAL A 423 6.49 13.19 -3.16
N GLY A 424 5.91 12.87 -4.31
CA GLY A 424 6.10 13.64 -5.54
C GLY A 424 4.81 13.86 -6.31
N ARG A 425 4.70 15.03 -6.94
CA ARG A 425 3.63 15.37 -7.89
C ARG A 425 4.05 14.99 -9.31
N ILE A 426 3.20 14.25 -10.00
CA ILE A 426 3.34 13.93 -11.42
C ILE A 426 3.13 15.22 -12.22
N VAL A 427 4.13 15.62 -12.99
CA VAL A 427 4.06 16.77 -13.91
C VAL A 427 3.90 16.35 -15.35
N HIS A 428 4.27 15.11 -15.69
CA HIS A 428 4.10 14.52 -17.01
C HIS A 428 3.98 13.00 -16.89
N ALA A 429 3.16 12.40 -17.76
CA ALA A 429 3.04 10.96 -17.89
C ALA A 429 3.01 10.62 -19.39
N ALA A 430 3.89 9.70 -19.81
CA ALA A 430 3.96 9.28 -21.20
C ALA A 430 4.19 7.79 -21.32
N GLY A 431 3.46 7.17 -22.27
CA GLY A 431 3.51 5.73 -22.47
C GLY A 431 2.36 5.14 -23.26
N SER A 432 2.44 3.84 -23.54
CA SER A 432 1.39 3.00 -24.10
C SER A 432 1.23 1.76 -23.20
N ALA A 433 0.03 1.51 -22.71
CA ALA A 433 -0.21 0.39 -21.81
C ALA A 433 -0.75 -0.83 -22.57
N ASP A 434 0.15 -1.78 -22.86
CA ASP A 434 -0.18 -3.14 -23.29
C ASP A 434 0.80 -4.14 -22.65
N GLY A 435 0.26 -5.19 -22.01
CA GLY A 435 1.02 -6.33 -21.51
C GLY A 435 1.05 -6.50 -19.99
N ALA A 436 1.57 -7.66 -19.56
CA ALA A 436 1.60 -8.02 -18.15
C ALA A 436 2.58 -7.14 -17.35
N ILE A 437 2.21 -6.77 -16.13
CA ILE A 437 3.00 -5.95 -15.19
C ILE A 437 3.57 -6.85 -14.09
N ALA A 438 4.79 -6.55 -13.63
CA ALA A 438 5.39 -7.22 -12.47
C ALA A 438 4.97 -6.52 -11.15
N ALA A 439 4.58 -7.30 -10.16
CA ALA A 439 4.35 -6.85 -8.79
C ALA A 439 5.17 -7.69 -7.79
N ARG A 440 5.45 -7.18 -6.60
CA ARG A 440 6.21 -7.93 -5.56
C ARG A 440 5.26 -8.61 -4.57
N GLY A 441 5.53 -9.89 -4.29
CA GLY A 441 4.77 -10.76 -3.38
C GLY A 441 5.50 -11.19 -2.10
N GLY A 442 6.75 -10.80 -1.94
CA GLY A 442 7.57 -11.21 -0.80
C GLY A 442 8.92 -10.52 -0.82
N TYR A 443 9.96 -11.21 -0.34
CA TYR A 443 11.35 -10.79 -0.51
C TYR A 443 11.82 -11.08 -1.94
N PHE A 444 11.66 -12.32 -2.40
CA PHE A 444 12.11 -12.80 -3.71
C PHE A 444 10.96 -13.18 -4.65
N ASN A 445 9.73 -13.05 -4.16
CA ASN A 445 8.55 -13.53 -4.83
C ASN A 445 7.91 -12.38 -5.63
N TYR A 446 7.52 -12.66 -6.87
CA TYR A 446 6.95 -11.71 -7.80
C TYR A 446 5.70 -12.28 -8.46
N PHE A 447 4.73 -11.41 -8.71
CA PHE A 447 3.50 -11.76 -9.40
C PHE A 447 3.50 -11.21 -10.82
N ARG A 448 3.02 -12.04 -11.74
CA ARG A 448 2.67 -11.61 -13.09
C ARG A 448 1.21 -11.17 -13.09
N MET A 449 0.97 -9.87 -13.31
CA MET A 449 -0.38 -9.29 -13.35
C MET A 449 -0.82 -9.15 -14.81
N SER A 450 -1.90 -9.85 -15.19
CA SER A 450 -2.46 -9.89 -16.56
C SER A 450 -4.00 -9.89 -16.51
N GLU A 451 -4.65 -9.79 -17.68
CA GLU A 451 -6.11 -9.83 -17.80
C GLU A 451 -6.73 -11.13 -17.25
N GLU A 452 -6.00 -12.24 -17.22
CA GLU A 452 -6.47 -13.54 -16.73
C GLU A 452 -6.79 -13.53 -15.22
N HIS A 453 -6.26 -12.55 -14.50
CA HIS A 453 -6.40 -12.42 -13.06
C HIS A 453 -7.47 -11.40 -12.65
N VAL A 454 -8.24 -10.88 -13.61
CA VAL A 454 -9.17 -9.77 -13.45
C VAL A 454 -10.56 -10.24 -13.01
N PHE A 455 -11.07 -9.64 -11.95
CA PHE A 455 -12.50 -9.54 -11.66
C PHE A 455 -13.03 -8.23 -12.24
N SER A 456 -14.01 -8.31 -13.13
CA SER A 456 -14.78 -7.16 -13.59
C SER A 456 -16.24 -7.28 -13.17
N SER A 457 -16.78 -6.25 -12.51
CA SER A 457 -18.20 -6.22 -12.14
C SER A 457 -19.12 -5.77 -13.29
N THR A 458 -18.60 -5.60 -14.51
CA THR A 458 -19.41 -5.33 -15.70
C THR A 458 -20.08 -6.61 -16.17
N ASN A 459 -21.06 -7.08 -15.40
CA ASN A 459 -22.11 -7.97 -15.85
C ASN A 459 -23.40 -7.59 -15.11
N ASN A 460 -24.14 -6.66 -15.72
CA ASN A 460 -25.60 -6.70 -15.75
C ASN A 460 -26.02 -6.17 -17.13
N SER A 461 -26.25 -7.12 -18.04
CA SER A 461 -27.31 -7.03 -19.05
C SER A 461 -28.67 -6.91 -18.38
#